data_AF-A0A068U0P9-F1
#
_entry.id   AF-A0A068U0P9-F1
#
_cell.length_a   1.000
_cell.length_b   1.000
_cell.length_c   1.000
_cell.angle_alpha   90.00
_cell.angle_beta   90.00
_cell.angle_gamma   90.00
#
_symmetry.space_group_name_H-M   'P 1'
#
loop_
_entity.id
_entity.type
_entity.pdbx_description
1 polymer ?
#
loop_
_entity_poly.entity_id
_entity_poly.type
_entity_poly.pdbx_seq_one_letter_code
_entity_poly.pdbx_strand_id
1 'polypeptide(L)'
;MATATIKRLTATLKPTITSATIIRRKTTSAEYVASRARDPTFEKLMDKYKNLLKVISIQDLILATATPTSESNNPPSVPLGFLNRLSQKLHLNRGATAFLRKYPHIFHIFNHPTKFEPFCTLQLAALEIFDHESQAINASIPLVVDRLVRLLSISPTKTLPLRAIFKVWKELGLPDDFESSVIAKNPNLFALDDGNEPNTHVLKLVSEVDKSSLIASVEDWRLTECCREDCDVDRTVIRYSFKHNYPPGMRLRESFKAKVKEWQSLPYIGPYEEMPIEGTRRSKFGMKKMEKRAAGIVHEFLSLTVEKMVEVEKISQFRKWFEIDLNIRDLFLDHPGMFYLSTKGKRHTVFLREAYERGCLIQPNPVYEARRKLLNLVNMGRRGMLRRNAKLKNVGQSEGDGLEEVENYEDEELEEAESNEED
;
A
#
# COMPACT_ATOMS: atom_id res chain seq x y z
N MET A 1 97.45 -1.12 -12.50
CA MET A 1 96.24 -0.89 -11.69
C MET A 1 95.09 -0.64 -12.66
N ALA A 2 94.11 -1.52 -12.65
CA ALA A 2 93.26 -1.83 -13.80
C ALA A 2 92.07 -0.89 -14.00
N THR A 3 91.82 -0.57 -15.26
CA THR A 3 90.59 -0.03 -15.86
C THR A 3 89.45 -1.06 -15.86
N ALA A 4 88.22 -0.69 -15.49
CA ALA A 4 86.97 -1.21 -16.09
C ALA A 4 85.71 -0.48 -15.58
N THR A 5 84.93 -0.04 -16.56
CA THR A 5 83.53 0.41 -16.63
C THR A 5 82.53 -0.48 -15.88
N ILE A 6 81.43 0.09 -15.35
CA ILE A 6 80.06 -0.46 -15.44
C ILE A 6 79.02 0.66 -15.18
N LYS A 7 78.08 0.75 -16.12
CA LYS A 7 76.88 1.61 -16.17
C LYS A 7 76.01 1.49 -14.91
N ARG A 8 75.45 2.60 -14.43
CA ARG A 8 74.30 2.59 -13.52
C ARG A 8 73.15 3.42 -14.07
N LEU A 9 72.00 2.76 -14.13
CA LEU A 9 70.76 3.11 -14.80
C LEU A 9 70.10 4.36 -14.20
N THR A 10 69.70 5.27 -15.07
CA THR A 10 68.73 6.34 -14.78
C THR A 10 67.33 5.75 -14.80
N ALA A 11 66.71 5.61 -13.62
CA ALA A 11 65.29 5.30 -13.50
C ALA A 11 64.57 6.46 -12.81
N THR A 12 63.97 7.32 -13.62
CA THR A 12 62.98 8.32 -13.20
C THR A 12 61.74 7.59 -12.71
N LEU A 13 61.53 7.55 -11.39
CA LEU A 13 60.26 7.15 -10.78
C LEU A 13 59.18 8.19 -11.14
N LYS A 14 58.31 7.85 -12.07
CA LYS A 14 57.02 8.53 -12.27
C LYS A 14 56.11 8.20 -11.08
N PRO A 15 55.34 9.16 -10.55
CA PRO A 15 54.33 8.83 -9.55
C PRO A 15 53.25 8.00 -10.23
N THR A 16 53.15 6.73 -9.84
CA THR A 16 52.05 5.86 -10.21
C THR A 16 50.79 6.45 -9.60
N ILE A 17 49.93 7.04 -10.45
CA ILE A 17 48.55 7.32 -10.09
C ILE A 17 47.93 5.96 -9.80
N THR A 18 47.80 5.63 -8.52
CA THR A 18 46.97 4.53 -8.08
C THR A 18 45.56 4.86 -8.55
N SER A 19 45.13 4.19 -9.62
CA SER A 19 43.72 4.15 -10.01
C SER A 19 42.95 3.67 -8.79
N ALA A 20 42.37 4.61 -8.06
CA ALA A 20 41.35 4.32 -7.08
C ALA A 20 40.20 3.72 -7.86
N THR A 21 40.14 2.39 -7.90
CA THR A 21 38.99 1.66 -8.37
C THR A 21 37.84 2.10 -7.47
N ILE A 22 37.04 3.05 -7.96
CA ILE A 22 35.76 3.39 -7.34
C ILE A 22 34.91 2.14 -7.53
N ILE A 23 35.02 1.22 -6.57
CA ILE A 23 34.08 0.12 -6.40
C ILE A 23 32.76 0.83 -6.12
N ARG A 24 31.95 0.99 -7.17
CA ARG A 24 30.58 1.43 -7.06
C ARG A 24 29.89 0.40 -6.17
N ARG A 25 29.75 0.71 -4.88
CA ARG A 25 29.00 -0.13 -3.94
C ARG A 25 27.63 -0.38 -4.59
N LYS A 26 27.30 -1.64 -4.83
CA LYS A 26 25.94 -2.02 -5.21
C LYS A 26 25.08 -1.63 -4.00
N THR A 27 24.36 -0.52 -4.10
CA THR A 27 23.45 -0.08 -3.05
C THR A 27 22.46 -1.21 -2.81
N THR A 28 22.39 -1.72 -1.57
CA THR A 28 21.41 -2.75 -1.24
C THR A 28 20.00 -2.16 -1.33
N SER A 29 18.96 -2.98 -1.54
CA SER A 29 17.59 -2.46 -1.56
C SER A 29 17.23 -1.76 -0.23
N ALA A 30 17.81 -2.18 0.89
CA ALA A 30 17.63 -1.52 2.19
C ALA A 30 18.27 -0.12 2.23
N GLU A 31 19.51 0.02 1.76
CA GLU A 31 20.19 1.33 1.64
C GLU A 31 19.45 2.26 0.67
N TYR A 32 18.88 1.72 -0.41
CA TYR A 32 18.11 2.51 -1.36
C TYR A 32 16.82 3.03 -0.73
N VAL A 33 16.12 2.17 0.02
CA VAL A 33 14.95 2.58 0.81
C VAL A 33 15.34 3.66 1.83
N ALA A 34 16.44 3.49 2.56
CA ALA A 34 16.86 4.43 3.60
C ALA A 34 17.24 5.82 3.04
N SER A 35 17.82 5.86 1.83
CA SER A 35 18.26 7.11 1.18
C SER A 35 17.15 7.88 0.46
N ARG A 36 15.91 7.36 0.41
CA ARG A 36 14.79 7.99 -0.29
C ARG A 36 14.34 9.30 0.39
N ALA A 37 13.77 10.21 -0.40
CA ALA A 37 13.12 11.40 0.13
C ALA A 37 11.79 11.01 0.81
N ARG A 38 11.71 11.18 2.14
CA ARG A 38 10.50 10.91 2.92
C ARG A 38 9.47 12.03 2.72
N ASP A 39 8.22 11.64 2.52
CA ASP A 39 7.10 12.58 2.38
C ASP A 39 6.32 12.64 3.71
N PRO A 40 6.39 13.76 4.45
CA PRO A 40 5.79 13.84 5.78
C PRO A 40 4.27 13.62 5.77
N THR A 41 3.60 13.88 4.64
CA THR A 41 2.16 13.72 4.50
C THR A 41 1.76 12.24 4.58
N PHE A 42 2.42 11.39 3.80
CA PHE A 42 2.17 9.96 3.77
C PHE A 42 2.70 9.26 5.04
N GLU A 43 3.83 9.71 5.58
CA GLU A 43 4.37 9.18 6.84
C GLU A 43 3.39 9.42 7.99
N LYS A 44 2.86 10.64 8.13
CA LYS A 44 1.87 10.99 9.14
C LYS A 44 0.56 10.21 8.98
N LEU A 45 0.12 9.98 7.74
CA LEU A 45 -1.03 9.12 7.45
C LEU A 45 -0.77 7.70 7.97
N MET A 46 0.40 7.13 7.64
CA MET A 46 0.75 5.76 8.01
C MET A 46 0.99 5.54 9.50
N ASP A 47 1.48 6.55 10.22
CA ASP A 47 1.60 6.50 11.69
C ASP A 47 0.25 6.21 12.38
N LYS A 48 -0.85 6.64 11.77
CA LYS A 48 -2.21 6.38 12.26
C LYS A 48 -2.79 5.12 11.63
N TYR A 49 -2.54 4.91 10.34
CA TYR A 49 -3.01 3.73 9.61
C TYR A 49 -2.48 2.41 10.20
N LYS A 50 -1.23 2.36 10.69
CA LYS A 50 -0.68 1.16 11.38
C LYS A 50 -1.52 0.73 12.59
N ASN A 51 -2.16 1.69 13.26
CA ASN A 51 -3.05 1.40 14.38
C ASN A 51 -4.45 1.00 13.90
N LEU A 52 -4.94 1.59 12.79
CA LEU A 52 -6.19 1.19 12.16
C LEU A 52 -6.19 -0.29 11.77
N LEU A 53 -5.11 -0.80 11.18
CA LEU A 53 -5.00 -2.22 10.82
C LEU A 53 -5.15 -3.15 12.04
N LYS A 54 -4.60 -2.75 13.20
CA LYS A 54 -4.76 -3.48 14.47
C LYS A 54 -6.19 -3.40 14.99
N VAL A 55 -6.83 -2.23 14.87
CA VAL A 55 -8.24 -2.04 15.22
C VAL A 55 -9.14 -2.94 14.39
N ILE A 56 -8.98 -2.93 13.06
CA ILE A 56 -9.75 -3.78 12.13
C ILE A 56 -9.56 -5.26 12.49
N SER A 57 -8.33 -5.68 12.79
CA SER A 57 -8.07 -7.08 13.17
C SER A 57 -8.82 -7.51 14.45
N ILE A 58 -8.92 -6.62 15.45
CA ILE A 58 -9.70 -6.90 16.67
C ILE A 58 -11.20 -6.83 16.39
N GLN A 59 -11.64 -5.88 15.57
CA GLN A 59 -13.03 -5.74 15.13
C GLN A 59 -13.51 -7.00 14.40
N ASP A 60 -12.74 -7.52 13.44
CA ASP A 60 -13.04 -8.76 12.71
C ASP A 60 -13.18 -9.94 13.68
N LEU A 61 -12.32 -10.04 14.71
CA LEU A 61 -12.43 -11.07 15.75
C LEU A 61 -13.68 -10.93 16.61
N ILE A 62 -14.12 -9.71 16.92
CA ILE A 62 -15.35 -9.46 17.67
C ILE A 62 -16.56 -9.83 16.82
N LEU A 63 -16.59 -9.40 15.56
CA LEU A 63 -17.71 -9.64 14.67
C LEU A 63 -17.84 -11.13 14.30
N ALA A 64 -16.74 -11.86 14.25
CA ALA A 64 -16.76 -13.31 14.06
C ALA A 64 -17.44 -14.09 15.21
N THR A 65 -17.64 -13.48 16.39
CA THR A 65 -18.41 -14.11 17.48
C THR A 65 -19.91 -13.79 17.43
N ALA A 66 -20.36 -12.98 16.46
CA ALA A 66 -21.78 -12.74 16.25
C ALA A 66 -22.46 -14.05 15.83
N THR A 67 -23.31 -14.61 16.69
CA THR A 67 -24.11 -15.78 16.35
C THR A 67 -25.33 -15.35 15.51
N PRO A 68 -25.63 -16.03 14.39
CA PRO A 68 -26.79 -15.72 13.54
C PRO A 68 -28.14 -16.09 14.19
N THR A 69 -28.14 -16.77 15.33
CA THR A 69 -29.33 -17.03 16.11
C THR A 69 -29.72 -15.80 16.92
N SER A 70 -30.82 -15.19 16.51
CA SER A 70 -31.57 -14.06 17.10
C SER A 70 -32.04 -14.24 18.55
N GLU A 71 -31.40 -15.08 19.36
CA GLU A 71 -31.83 -15.43 20.72
C GLU A 71 -30.92 -14.86 21.83
N SER A 72 -29.77 -14.29 21.50
CA SER A 72 -28.92 -13.62 22.49
C SER A 72 -28.94 -12.10 22.24
N ASN A 73 -29.67 -11.35 23.08
CA ASN A 73 -29.67 -9.88 23.14
C ASN A 73 -28.30 -9.25 23.50
N ASN A 74 -27.22 -10.03 23.55
CA ASN A 74 -25.90 -9.54 23.89
C ASN A 74 -25.13 -9.12 22.63
N PRO A 75 -24.48 -7.94 22.64
CA PRO A 75 -23.65 -7.51 21.53
C PRO A 75 -22.47 -8.46 21.32
N PRO A 76 -21.98 -8.61 20.06
CA PRO A 76 -20.82 -9.43 19.76
C PRO A 76 -19.64 -8.99 20.64
N SER A 77 -19.02 -9.96 21.31
CA SER A 77 -17.97 -9.68 22.28
C SER A 77 -16.99 -10.83 22.41
N VAL A 78 -15.78 -10.51 22.87
CA VAL A 78 -14.69 -11.48 23.07
C VAL A 78 -14.07 -11.32 24.47
N PRO A 79 -13.67 -12.42 25.12
CA PRO A 79 -12.95 -12.34 26.40
C PRO A 79 -11.60 -11.61 26.22
N LEU A 80 -11.24 -10.72 27.15
CA LEU A 80 -9.92 -10.05 27.12
C LEU A 80 -8.76 -11.06 27.24
N GLY A 81 -8.98 -12.17 27.97
CA GLY A 81 -8.00 -13.25 28.05
C GLY A 81 -7.66 -13.85 26.69
N PHE A 82 -8.65 -13.97 25.78
CA PHE A 82 -8.43 -14.43 24.42
C PHE A 82 -7.60 -13.43 23.61
N LEU A 83 -7.94 -12.14 23.68
CA LEU A 83 -7.18 -11.09 22.99
C LEU A 83 -5.74 -10.97 23.51
N ASN A 84 -5.52 -11.16 24.82
CA ASN A 84 -4.17 -11.14 25.39
C ASN A 84 -3.30 -12.29 24.85
N ARG A 85 -3.85 -13.49 24.65
CA ARG A 85 -3.14 -14.61 24.00
C ARG A 85 -2.78 -14.31 22.54
N LEU A 86 -3.58 -13.49 21.87
CA LEU A 86 -3.33 -13.06 20.49
C LEU A 86 -2.48 -11.79 20.37
N SER A 87 -2.06 -11.17 21.48
CA SER A 87 -1.35 -9.89 21.49
C SER A 87 -0.12 -9.86 20.58
N GLN A 88 0.69 -10.93 20.56
CA GLN A 88 1.86 -11.03 19.69
C GLN A 88 1.49 -11.14 18.21
N LYS A 89 0.47 -11.95 17.87
CA LYS A 89 -0.04 -12.09 16.49
C LYS A 89 -0.68 -10.80 15.97
N LEU A 90 -1.33 -10.05 16.87
CA LEU A 90 -1.96 -8.76 16.58
C LEU A 90 -1.00 -7.56 16.73
N HIS A 91 0.26 -7.82 17.09
CA HIS A 91 1.30 -6.80 17.30
C HIS A 91 0.89 -5.72 18.31
N LEU A 92 0.31 -6.13 19.43
CA LEU A 92 -0.10 -5.29 20.55
C LEU A 92 1.03 -5.22 21.57
N ASN A 93 2.04 -4.37 21.32
CA ASN A 93 3.30 -4.32 22.08
C ASN A 93 3.12 -4.16 23.61
N ARG A 94 2.06 -3.48 24.06
CA ARG A 94 1.73 -3.27 25.50
C ARG A 94 0.58 -4.16 25.99
N GLY A 95 0.23 -5.20 25.24
CA GLY A 95 -0.91 -6.08 25.50
C GLY A 95 -2.25 -5.55 25.00
N ALA A 96 -3.26 -6.42 24.96
CA ALA A 96 -4.57 -6.06 24.40
C ALA A 96 -5.28 -5.00 25.25
N THR A 97 -5.27 -5.15 26.58
CA THR A 97 -5.94 -4.20 27.49
C THR A 97 -5.43 -2.77 27.32
N ALA A 98 -4.12 -2.57 27.20
CA ALA A 98 -3.53 -1.24 27.01
C ALA A 98 -3.92 -0.64 25.65
N PHE A 99 -3.96 -1.46 24.60
CA PHE A 99 -4.37 -1.04 23.27
C PHE A 99 -5.85 -0.64 23.22
N LEU A 100 -6.74 -1.47 23.77
CA LEU A 100 -8.19 -1.19 23.80
C LEU A 100 -8.50 0.12 24.54
N ARG A 101 -7.85 0.34 25.70
CA ARG A 101 -7.99 1.59 26.48
C ARG A 101 -7.49 2.83 25.75
N LYS A 102 -6.66 2.70 24.71
CA LYS A 102 -6.22 3.81 23.86
C LYS A 102 -7.33 4.31 22.93
N TYR A 103 -8.31 3.46 22.59
CA TYR A 103 -9.40 3.76 21.66
C TYR A 103 -10.79 3.51 22.29
N PRO A 104 -11.14 4.25 23.36
CA PRO A 104 -12.41 4.12 24.09
C PRO A 104 -13.64 4.66 23.32
N HIS A 105 -13.49 5.08 22.07
CA HIS A 105 -14.61 5.41 21.16
C HIS A 105 -14.94 4.25 20.21
N ILE A 106 -14.05 3.25 20.15
CA ILE A 106 -14.19 2.07 19.30
C ILE A 106 -14.51 0.84 20.15
N PHE A 107 -13.80 0.68 21.27
CA PHE A 107 -13.90 -0.49 22.12
C PHE A 107 -14.49 -0.17 23.50
N HIS A 108 -15.42 -1.00 23.93
CA HIS A 108 -15.98 -1.00 25.27
C HIS A 108 -15.54 -2.26 26.03
N ILE A 109 -14.83 -2.05 27.15
CA ILE A 109 -14.44 -3.11 28.07
C ILE A 109 -15.48 -3.18 29.19
N PHE A 110 -16.05 -4.37 29.42
CA PHE A 110 -17.04 -4.62 30.47
C PHE A 110 -16.76 -5.96 31.15
N ASN A 111 -17.31 -6.19 32.34
CA ASN A 111 -17.23 -7.50 33.00
C ASN A 111 -18.47 -8.32 32.64
N HIS A 112 -18.28 -9.55 32.17
CA HIS A 112 -19.38 -10.41 31.78
C HIS A 112 -20.21 -10.81 33.02
N PRO A 113 -21.54 -10.63 33.01
CA PRO A 113 -22.37 -10.81 34.19
C PRO A 113 -22.33 -12.23 34.76
N THR A 114 -22.16 -13.24 33.90
CA THR A 114 -22.17 -14.66 34.31
C THR A 114 -20.79 -15.29 34.43
N LYS A 115 -19.77 -14.78 33.73
CA LYS A 115 -18.43 -15.38 33.69
C LYS A 115 -17.44 -14.68 34.61
N PHE A 116 -17.80 -13.49 35.14
CA PHE A 116 -16.96 -12.64 35.99
C PHE A 116 -15.57 -12.35 35.41
N GLU A 117 -15.41 -12.46 34.10
CA GLU A 117 -14.19 -12.14 33.38
C GLU A 117 -14.42 -10.89 32.49
N PRO A 118 -13.36 -10.10 32.22
CA PRO A 118 -13.48 -8.92 31.38
C PRO A 118 -13.64 -9.31 29.90
N PHE A 119 -14.62 -8.71 29.24
CA PHE A 119 -14.92 -8.81 27.81
C PHE A 119 -14.75 -7.47 27.10
N CYS A 120 -14.56 -7.55 25.80
CA CYS A 120 -14.50 -6.40 24.91
C CYS A 120 -15.59 -6.52 23.85
N THR A 121 -16.32 -5.45 23.61
CA THR A 121 -17.26 -5.28 22.49
C THR A 121 -16.96 -3.99 21.74
N LEU A 122 -17.58 -3.82 20.57
CA LEU A 122 -17.51 -2.59 19.79
C LEU A 122 -18.53 -1.60 20.31
N GLN A 123 -18.19 -0.31 20.29
CA GLN A 123 -19.15 0.75 20.54
C GLN A 123 -20.06 0.95 19.33
N LEU A 124 -21.26 1.49 19.60
CA LEU A 124 -22.28 1.73 18.59
C LEU A 124 -21.74 2.52 17.39
N ALA A 125 -20.96 3.58 17.63
CA ALA A 125 -20.36 4.37 16.54
C ALA A 125 -19.41 3.55 15.64
N ALA A 126 -18.68 2.59 16.20
CA ALA A 126 -17.80 1.72 15.41
C ALA A 126 -18.59 0.66 14.64
N LEU A 127 -19.67 0.13 15.23
CA LEU A 127 -20.60 -0.78 14.56
C LEU A 127 -21.32 -0.11 13.39
N GLU A 128 -21.84 1.11 13.58
CA GLU A 128 -22.47 1.89 12.51
C GLU A 128 -21.50 2.17 11.35
N ILE A 129 -20.23 2.44 11.64
CA ILE A 129 -19.21 2.62 10.59
C ILE A 129 -18.95 1.30 9.85
N PHE A 130 -18.90 0.17 10.56
CA PHE A 130 -18.77 -1.15 9.95
C PHE A 130 -19.94 -1.46 9.01
N ASP A 131 -21.17 -1.25 9.47
CA ASP A 131 -22.38 -1.49 8.69
C ASP A 131 -22.42 -0.60 7.45
N HIS A 132 -22.05 0.68 7.59
CA HIS A 132 -21.90 1.58 6.46
C HIS A 132 -20.81 1.14 5.47
N GLU A 133 -19.67 0.62 5.94
CA GLU A 133 -18.63 0.08 5.05
C GLU A 133 -19.16 -1.14 4.28
N SER A 134 -19.82 -2.07 4.96
CA SER A 134 -20.43 -3.26 4.34
C SER A 134 -21.48 -2.89 3.30
N GLN A 135 -22.35 -1.93 3.61
CA GLN A 135 -23.33 -1.39 2.65
C GLN A 135 -22.65 -0.74 1.44
N ALA A 136 -21.59 0.05 1.66
CA ALA A 136 -20.83 0.68 0.59
C ALA A 136 -20.14 -0.36 -0.32
N ILE A 137 -19.58 -1.43 0.25
CA ILE A 137 -18.98 -2.54 -0.50
C ILE A 137 -20.04 -3.20 -1.37
N ASN A 138 -21.20 -3.56 -0.79
CA ASN A 138 -22.30 -4.20 -1.50
C ASN A 138 -22.87 -3.32 -2.63
N ALA A 139 -23.03 -2.01 -2.39
CA ALA A 139 -23.47 -1.07 -3.42
C ALA A 139 -22.43 -0.92 -4.55
N SER A 140 -21.16 -1.17 -4.27
CA SER A 140 -20.07 -1.07 -5.24
C SER A 140 -19.81 -2.33 -6.06
N ILE A 141 -20.57 -3.42 -5.86
CA ILE A 141 -20.36 -4.71 -6.56
C ILE A 141 -20.20 -4.56 -8.08
N PRO A 142 -21.03 -3.78 -8.82
CA PRO A 142 -20.85 -3.60 -10.26
C PRO A 142 -19.48 -3.03 -10.63
N LEU A 143 -18.98 -2.05 -9.86
CA LEU A 143 -17.66 -1.45 -10.06
C LEU A 143 -16.54 -2.44 -9.70
N VAL A 144 -16.76 -3.29 -8.69
CA VAL A 144 -15.79 -4.32 -8.28
C VAL A 144 -15.67 -5.41 -9.34
N VAL A 145 -16.77 -5.80 -9.99
CA VAL A 145 -16.75 -6.70 -11.15
C VAL A 145 -15.90 -6.10 -12.28
N ASP A 146 -16.12 -4.84 -12.64
CA ASP A 146 -15.31 -4.13 -13.65
C ASP A 146 -13.83 -4.08 -13.27
N ARG A 147 -13.50 -3.77 -12.01
CA ARG A 147 -12.12 -3.80 -11.50
C ARG A 147 -11.48 -5.17 -11.64
N LEU A 148 -12.22 -6.25 -11.37
CA LEU A 148 -11.72 -7.62 -11.47
C LEU A 148 -11.50 -8.01 -12.94
N VAL A 149 -12.40 -7.62 -13.84
CA VAL A 149 -12.23 -7.77 -15.30
C VAL A 149 -10.98 -7.05 -15.77
N ARG A 150 -10.78 -5.78 -15.36
CA ARG A 150 -9.58 -5.00 -15.67
C ARG A 150 -8.33 -5.68 -15.11
N LEU A 151 -8.34 -6.09 -13.85
CA LEU A 151 -7.20 -6.75 -13.21
C LEU A 151 -6.78 -8.03 -13.95
N LEU A 152 -7.74 -8.87 -14.33
CA LEU A 152 -7.46 -10.07 -15.12
C LEU A 152 -6.95 -9.72 -16.51
N SER A 153 -7.49 -8.66 -17.13
CA SER A 153 -7.08 -8.21 -18.48
C SER A 153 -5.65 -7.68 -18.56
N ILE A 154 -5.02 -7.34 -17.43
CA ILE A 154 -3.58 -7.01 -17.36
C ILE A 154 -2.73 -8.26 -17.59
N SER A 155 -3.20 -9.43 -17.14
CA SER A 155 -2.50 -10.70 -17.34
C SER A 155 -2.58 -11.11 -18.82
N PRO A 156 -1.46 -11.43 -19.49
CA PRO A 156 -1.49 -11.87 -20.89
C PRO A 156 -2.36 -13.11 -21.11
N THR A 157 -2.40 -14.01 -20.12
CA THR A 157 -3.23 -15.22 -20.14
C THR A 157 -4.67 -14.97 -19.69
N LYS A 158 -4.99 -13.75 -19.26
CA LYS A 158 -6.26 -13.36 -18.63
C LYS A 158 -6.64 -14.21 -17.42
N THR A 159 -5.62 -14.76 -16.76
CA THR A 159 -5.75 -15.63 -15.59
C THR A 159 -4.89 -15.15 -14.43
N LEU A 160 -5.39 -15.32 -13.20
CA LEU A 160 -4.69 -15.02 -11.97
C LEU A 160 -5.00 -16.07 -10.89
N PRO A 161 -4.03 -16.45 -10.04
CA PRO A 161 -4.30 -17.33 -8.92
C PRO A 161 -5.29 -16.71 -7.96
N LEU A 162 -6.31 -17.46 -7.57
CA LEU A 162 -7.30 -16.99 -6.62
C LEU A 162 -6.66 -16.60 -5.29
N ARG A 163 -5.62 -17.34 -4.85
CA ARG A 163 -4.83 -17.01 -3.66
C ARG A 163 -4.21 -15.60 -3.70
N ALA A 164 -3.82 -15.11 -4.87
CA ALA A 164 -3.21 -13.78 -5.01
C ALA A 164 -4.29 -12.70 -4.90
N ILE A 165 -5.46 -12.93 -5.53
CA ILE A 165 -6.63 -12.06 -5.40
C ILE A 165 -7.09 -11.98 -3.95
N PHE A 166 -7.12 -13.11 -3.24
CA PHE A 166 -7.42 -13.13 -1.81
C PHE A 166 -6.47 -12.20 -1.02
N LYS A 167 -5.18 -12.14 -1.34
CA LYS A 167 -4.26 -11.29 -0.57
C LYS A 167 -4.56 -9.80 -0.71
N VAL A 168 -5.29 -9.38 -1.75
CA VAL A 168 -5.65 -7.98 -2.04
C VAL A 168 -7.15 -7.72 -2.05
N TRP A 169 -7.99 -8.64 -1.56
CA TRP A 169 -9.45 -8.53 -1.72
C TRP A 169 -10.00 -7.25 -1.08
N LYS A 170 -9.53 -6.93 0.14
CA LYS A 170 -9.94 -5.71 0.87
C LYS A 170 -9.48 -4.44 0.15
N GLU A 171 -8.30 -4.45 -0.48
CA GLU A 171 -7.79 -3.34 -1.28
C GLU A 171 -8.57 -3.13 -2.58
N LEU A 172 -9.06 -4.19 -3.22
CA LEU A 172 -9.91 -4.11 -4.41
C LEU A 172 -11.36 -3.71 -4.08
N GLY A 173 -11.76 -3.82 -2.81
CA GLY A 173 -13.13 -3.58 -2.35
C GLY A 173 -14.04 -4.77 -2.57
N LEU A 174 -13.49 -5.98 -2.64
CA LEU A 174 -14.25 -7.22 -2.71
C LEU A 174 -14.89 -7.52 -1.35
N PRO A 175 -16.16 -7.99 -1.30
CA PRO A 175 -16.77 -8.48 -0.07
C PRO A 175 -16.09 -9.75 0.43
N ASP A 176 -16.25 -10.10 1.70
CA ASP A 176 -15.58 -11.28 2.29
C ASP A 176 -16.05 -12.60 1.66
N ASP A 177 -17.26 -12.63 1.08
CA ASP A 177 -17.86 -13.78 0.40
C ASP A 177 -17.73 -13.72 -1.14
N PHE A 178 -16.77 -12.94 -1.67
CA PHE A 178 -16.67 -12.59 -3.10
C PHE A 178 -16.63 -13.78 -4.06
N GLU A 179 -16.16 -14.95 -3.65
CA GLU A 179 -16.25 -16.16 -4.47
C GLU A 179 -17.70 -16.48 -4.84
N SER A 180 -18.60 -16.39 -3.86
CA SER A 180 -20.02 -16.67 -4.07
C SER A 180 -20.79 -15.44 -4.56
N SER A 181 -20.48 -14.25 -4.03
CA SER A 181 -21.26 -13.03 -4.29
C SER A 181 -20.83 -12.30 -5.57
N VAL A 182 -19.59 -12.49 -6.03
CA VAL A 182 -19.04 -11.84 -7.23
C VAL A 182 -18.70 -12.87 -8.30
N ILE A 183 -17.87 -13.88 -8.00
CA ILE A 183 -17.38 -14.82 -9.02
C ILE A 183 -18.53 -15.72 -9.51
N ALA A 184 -19.16 -16.48 -8.61
CA ALA A 184 -20.23 -17.41 -8.96
C ALA A 184 -21.48 -16.76 -9.55
N LYS A 185 -21.76 -15.49 -9.21
CA LYS A 185 -22.88 -14.71 -9.78
C LYS A 185 -22.60 -14.16 -11.19
N ASN A 186 -21.36 -14.20 -11.67
CA ASN A 186 -20.97 -13.70 -12.99
C ASN A 186 -20.28 -14.79 -13.82
N PRO A 187 -20.95 -15.93 -14.09
CA PRO A 187 -20.35 -17.08 -14.80
C PRO A 187 -20.05 -16.78 -16.28
N ASN A 188 -20.70 -15.75 -16.85
CA ASN A 188 -20.42 -15.25 -18.18
C ASN A 188 -19.09 -14.47 -18.27
N LEU A 189 -18.61 -13.94 -17.14
CA LEU A 189 -17.35 -13.20 -17.07
C LEU A 189 -16.22 -14.07 -16.53
N PHE A 190 -16.48 -14.83 -15.46
CA PHE A 190 -15.45 -15.54 -14.72
C PHE A 190 -15.64 -17.06 -14.76
N ALA A 191 -14.53 -17.77 -14.92
CA ALA A 191 -14.43 -19.21 -14.67
C ALA A 191 -13.39 -19.47 -13.59
N LEU A 192 -13.68 -20.44 -12.74
CA LEU A 192 -12.75 -20.93 -11.74
C LEU A 192 -12.22 -22.30 -12.21
N ASP A 193 -10.94 -22.35 -12.55
CA ASP A 193 -10.26 -23.55 -13.01
C ASP A 193 -9.35 -24.09 -11.89
N ASP A 194 -9.15 -25.41 -11.86
CA ASP A 194 -8.15 -26.01 -11.00
C ASP A 194 -6.74 -25.63 -11.46
N GLY A 195 -5.90 -25.23 -10.52
CA GLY A 195 -4.51 -24.87 -10.75
C GLY A 195 -3.60 -26.10 -10.88
N ASN A 196 -2.33 -25.84 -11.16
CA ASN A 196 -1.33 -26.89 -11.36
C ASN A 196 -1.02 -27.70 -10.09
N GLU A 197 -1.35 -27.15 -8.91
CA GLU A 197 -1.14 -27.79 -7.61
C GLU A 197 -2.49 -28.14 -6.96
N PRO A 198 -2.59 -29.23 -6.18
CA PRO A 198 -3.81 -29.60 -5.49
C PRO A 198 -4.29 -28.47 -4.55
N ASN A 199 -5.61 -28.22 -4.52
CA ASN A 199 -6.25 -27.14 -3.78
C ASN A 199 -5.78 -25.72 -4.16
N THR A 200 -5.23 -25.55 -5.36
CA THR A 200 -5.02 -24.23 -5.94
C THR A 200 -6.06 -23.97 -7.01
N HIS A 201 -6.66 -22.79 -7.00
CA HIS A 201 -7.61 -22.38 -8.02
C HIS A 201 -7.11 -21.15 -8.75
N VAL A 202 -7.44 -21.07 -10.03
CA VAL A 202 -7.10 -19.97 -10.92
C VAL A 202 -8.39 -19.34 -11.41
N LEU A 203 -8.50 -18.03 -11.24
CA LEU A 203 -9.58 -17.25 -11.80
C LEU A 203 -9.23 -16.87 -13.23
N LYS A 204 -10.14 -17.14 -14.16
CA LYS A 204 -10.02 -16.85 -15.58
C LYS A 204 -11.12 -15.91 -16.04
N LEU A 205 -10.75 -14.91 -16.84
CA LEU A 205 -11.71 -14.09 -17.58
C LEU A 205 -12.09 -14.83 -18.87
N VAL A 206 -13.35 -15.26 -18.96
CA VAL A 206 -13.90 -16.03 -20.10
C VAL A 206 -14.43 -15.11 -21.19
N SER A 207 -14.96 -13.96 -20.81
CA SER A 207 -15.57 -13.01 -21.74
C SER A 207 -14.52 -12.34 -22.63
N GLU A 208 -14.84 -12.22 -23.91
CA GLU A 208 -14.10 -11.33 -24.81
C GLU A 208 -14.47 -9.89 -24.49
N VAL A 209 -13.58 -9.24 -23.73
CA VAL A 209 -13.66 -7.80 -23.46
C VAL A 209 -13.07 -7.04 -24.63
N ASP A 210 -13.82 -6.08 -25.16
CA ASP A 210 -13.31 -5.16 -26.16
C ASP A 210 -12.16 -4.33 -25.55
N LYS A 211 -10.95 -4.48 -26.11
CA LYS A 211 -9.77 -3.73 -25.65
C LYS A 211 -10.00 -2.22 -25.73
N SER A 212 -10.87 -1.74 -26.64
CA SER A 212 -11.19 -0.32 -26.77
C SER A 212 -11.94 0.25 -25.56
N SER A 213 -12.61 -0.60 -24.78
CA SER A 213 -13.33 -0.24 -23.56
C SER A 213 -12.42 -0.14 -22.33
N LEU A 214 -11.21 -0.70 -22.42
CA LEU A 214 -10.23 -0.76 -21.33
C LEU A 214 -9.25 0.41 -21.47
N ILE A 215 -9.63 1.56 -20.93
CA ILE A 215 -8.76 2.74 -20.87
C ILE A 215 -8.02 2.71 -19.53
N ALA A 216 -6.68 2.70 -19.58
CA ALA A 216 -5.85 2.75 -18.38
C ALA A 216 -5.93 4.13 -17.72
N SER A 217 -5.78 4.20 -16.40
CA SER A 217 -5.83 5.45 -15.64
C SER A 217 -4.84 6.52 -16.15
N VAL A 218 -3.65 6.09 -16.57
CA VAL A 218 -2.65 6.97 -17.20
C VAL A 218 -3.16 7.57 -18.52
N GLU A 219 -3.86 6.78 -19.32
CA GLU A 219 -4.39 7.20 -20.63
C GLU A 219 -5.57 8.14 -20.46
N ASP A 220 -6.47 7.85 -19.53
CA ASP A 220 -7.60 8.70 -19.17
C ASP A 220 -7.14 10.10 -18.72
N TRP A 221 -6.11 10.16 -17.87
CA TRP A 221 -5.47 11.42 -17.50
C TRP A 221 -4.89 12.16 -18.71
N ARG A 222 -4.19 11.46 -19.63
CA ARG A 222 -3.63 12.09 -20.83
C ARG A 222 -4.72 12.64 -21.76
N LEU A 223 -5.81 11.91 -21.96
CA LEU A 223 -6.94 12.38 -22.76
C LEU A 223 -7.52 13.66 -22.18
N THR A 224 -7.73 13.68 -20.86
CA THR A 224 -8.24 14.85 -20.14
C THR A 224 -7.28 16.04 -20.26
N GLU A 225 -5.98 15.83 -20.06
CA GLU A 225 -4.99 16.92 -20.07
C GLU A 225 -4.71 17.45 -21.48
N CYS A 226 -4.68 16.59 -22.49
CA CYS A 226 -4.54 17.01 -23.91
C CYS A 226 -5.71 17.87 -24.40
N CYS A 227 -6.91 17.67 -23.84
CA CYS A 227 -8.11 18.41 -24.18
C CYS A 227 -8.29 19.72 -23.39
N ARG A 228 -7.38 20.05 -22.46
CA ARG A 228 -7.41 21.33 -21.74
C ARG A 228 -6.92 22.47 -22.63
N GLU A 229 -7.70 23.55 -22.68
CA GLU A 229 -7.39 24.75 -23.47
C GLU A 229 -6.18 25.53 -22.91
N ASP A 230 -5.93 25.42 -21.60
CA ASP A 230 -4.86 26.13 -20.87
C ASP A 230 -3.60 25.27 -20.60
N CYS A 231 -3.30 24.26 -21.43
CA CYS A 231 -2.13 23.41 -21.19
C CYS A 231 -0.80 24.14 -21.51
N ASP A 232 -0.05 24.52 -20.47
CA ASP A 232 1.31 25.10 -20.58
C ASP A 232 2.36 24.08 -21.05
N VAL A 233 1.97 22.80 -21.17
CA VAL A 233 2.84 21.68 -21.55
C VAL A 233 2.61 21.31 -23.01
N ASP A 234 3.68 21.24 -23.79
CA ASP A 234 3.65 20.80 -25.19
C ASP A 234 2.92 19.46 -25.34
N ARG A 235 1.89 19.43 -26.19
CA ARG A 235 1.04 18.25 -26.47
C ARG A 235 1.86 17.03 -26.89
N THR A 236 3.03 17.23 -27.51
CA THR A 236 3.93 16.12 -27.88
C THR A 236 4.60 15.46 -26.67
N VAL A 237 4.79 16.21 -25.58
CA VAL A 237 5.36 15.72 -24.31
C VAL A 237 4.32 14.90 -23.53
N ILE A 238 3.04 15.30 -23.59
CA ILE A 238 1.97 14.64 -22.83
C ILE A 238 1.71 13.21 -23.35
N ARG A 239 1.85 12.99 -24.66
CA ARG A 239 1.47 11.75 -25.38
C ARG A 239 1.92 10.44 -24.71
N TYR A 240 3.11 10.42 -24.11
CA TYR A 240 3.66 9.23 -23.43
C TYR A 240 3.95 9.46 -21.95
N SER A 241 3.52 10.60 -21.40
CA SER A 241 3.93 11.00 -20.07
C SER A 241 3.08 10.38 -18.97
N PHE A 242 3.63 10.36 -17.77
CA PHE A 242 2.91 10.10 -16.54
C PHE A 242 2.89 11.37 -15.70
N LYS A 243 1.79 11.61 -14.99
CA LYS A 243 1.71 12.70 -14.04
C LYS A 243 2.72 12.50 -12.91
N HIS A 244 3.57 13.51 -12.70
CA HIS A 244 4.59 13.49 -11.66
C HIS A 244 4.31 14.58 -10.64
N ASN A 245 4.23 14.19 -9.37
CA ASN A 245 4.11 15.10 -8.24
C ASN A 245 5.28 14.86 -7.28
N TYR A 246 5.99 15.92 -6.92
CA TYR A 246 7.08 15.86 -5.95
C TYR A 246 6.69 16.62 -4.68
N PRO A 247 7.03 16.11 -3.47
CA PRO A 247 6.68 16.79 -2.24
C PRO A 247 7.35 18.17 -2.14
N PRO A 248 6.70 19.14 -1.47
CA PRO A 248 7.29 20.45 -1.23
C PRO A 248 8.66 20.31 -0.57
N GLY A 249 9.68 20.99 -1.13
CA GLY A 249 11.05 20.96 -0.62
C GLY A 249 11.93 19.82 -1.15
N MET A 250 11.41 18.87 -1.94
CA MET A 250 12.24 17.85 -2.58
C MET A 250 13.12 18.47 -3.67
N ARG A 251 14.44 18.52 -3.42
CA ARG A 251 15.42 19.01 -4.39
C ARG A 251 15.84 17.90 -5.35
N LEU A 252 15.31 17.95 -6.56
CA LEU A 252 15.71 17.07 -7.65
C LEU A 252 17.04 17.54 -8.26
N ARG A 253 18.03 16.64 -8.31
CA ARG A 253 19.28 16.88 -9.05
C ARG A 253 18.99 17.06 -10.54
N GLU A 254 19.76 17.91 -11.21
CA GLU A 254 19.55 18.17 -12.64
C GLU A 254 19.71 16.90 -13.49
N SER A 255 20.66 16.03 -13.13
CA SER A 255 20.83 14.72 -13.77
C SER A 255 19.60 13.82 -13.64
N PHE A 256 18.89 13.88 -12.50
CA PHE A 256 17.66 13.12 -12.30
C PHE A 256 16.52 13.69 -13.14
N LYS A 257 16.37 15.02 -13.18
CA LYS A 257 15.37 15.67 -14.05
C LYS A 257 15.57 15.32 -15.52
N ALA A 258 16.83 15.33 -16.00
CA ALA A 258 17.17 14.91 -17.35
C ALA A 258 16.80 13.43 -17.59
N LYS A 259 17.12 12.51 -16.66
CA LYS A 259 16.73 11.10 -16.73
C LYS A 259 15.20 10.93 -16.81
N VAL A 260 14.46 11.66 -15.98
CA VAL A 260 13.00 11.65 -15.98
C VAL A 260 12.44 12.16 -17.31
N LYS A 261 12.97 13.28 -17.83
CA LYS A 261 12.53 13.83 -19.12
C LYS A 261 12.76 12.85 -20.27
N GLU A 262 13.93 12.21 -20.31
CA GLU A 262 14.23 11.14 -21.27
C GLU A 262 13.23 9.99 -21.14
N TRP A 263 13.02 9.47 -19.92
CA TRP A 263 12.08 8.37 -19.66
C TRP A 263 10.63 8.71 -20.04
N GLN A 264 10.18 9.94 -19.76
CA GLN A 264 8.84 10.42 -20.11
C GLN A 264 8.62 10.47 -21.63
N SER A 265 9.67 10.73 -22.41
CA SER A 265 9.60 10.74 -23.88
C SER A 265 9.53 9.37 -24.54
N LEU A 266 9.86 8.29 -23.82
CA LEU A 266 9.82 6.92 -24.37
C LEU A 266 8.39 6.53 -24.77
N PRO A 267 8.18 5.74 -25.83
CA PRO A 267 6.85 5.22 -26.16
C PRO A 267 6.21 4.48 -24.98
N TYR A 268 4.97 4.83 -24.66
CA TYR A 268 4.16 4.11 -23.69
C TYR A 268 3.38 2.99 -24.37
N ILE A 269 3.33 1.84 -23.72
CA ILE A 269 2.49 0.70 -24.10
C ILE A 269 1.59 0.42 -22.91
N GLY A 270 0.29 0.38 -23.18
CA GLY A 270 -0.75 0.24 -22.16
C GLY A 270 -0.68 -1.10 -21.42
N PRO A 271 -1.27 -1.20 -20.22
CA PRO A 271 -1.32 -2.45 -19.45
C PRO A 271 -2.14 -3.55 -20.15
N TYR A 272 -3.10 -3.18 -21.00
CA TYR A 272 -3.96 -4.09 -21.75
C TYR A 272 -3.45 -4.39 -23.18
N GLU A 273 -2.34 -3.77 -23.57
CA GLU A 273 -1.70 -3.97 -24.86
C GLU A 273 -0.68 -5.12 -24.82
N GLU A 274 -0.59 -5.84 -25.93
CA GLU A 274 0.38 -6.92 -26.10
C GLU A 274 1.78 -6.35 -26.37
N MET A 275 2.79 -6.89 -25.69
CA MET A 275 4.17 -6.48 -25.95
C MET A 275 4.75 -7.25 -27.13
N PRO A 276 5.41 -6.58 -28.08
CA PRO A 276 6.20 -7.27 -29.08
C PRO A 276 7.40 -7.97 -28.40
N ILE A 277 7.40 -9.29 -28.46
CA ILE A 277 8.31 -10.21 -27.76
C ILE A 277 9.75 -10.16 -28.35
N GLU A 278 9.89 -9.80 -29.63
CA GLU A 278 11.15 -9.89 -30.36
C GLU A 278 12.16 -8.79 -29.96
N GLY A 279 13.36 -9.18 -29.51
CA GLY A 279 14.55 -8.30 -29.41
C GLY A 279 14.56 -7.25 -28.28
N THR A 280 13.43 -6.95 -27.64
CA THR A 280 13.32 -5.88 -26.63
C THR A 280 14.18 -6.14 -25.38
N ARG A 281 14.35 -7.39 -24.93
CA ARG A 281 15.00 -7.69 -23.64
C ARG A 281 16.53 -7.51 -23.60
N ARG A 282 17.20 -7.39 -24.75
CA ARG A 282 18.68 -7.40 -24.80
C ARG A 282 19.33 -6.02 -24.90
N SER A 283 18.57 -4.96 -25.19
CA SER A 283 19.10 -3.61 -25.34
C SER A 283 18.76 -2.72 -24.13
N LYS A 284 19.62 -1.71 -23.85
CA LYS A 284 19.34 -0.70 -22.82
C LYS A 284 18.03 0.05 -23.07
N PHE A 285 17.72 0.34 -24.34
CA PHE A 285 16.47 1.00 -24.73
C PHE A 285 15.27 0.11 -24.44
N GLY A 286 15.35 -1.18 -24.75
CA GLY A 286 14.28 -2.12 -24.47
C GLY A 286 14.08 -2.39 -22.97
N MET A 287 15.14 -2.39 -22.15
CA MET A 287 14.99 -2.39 -20.68
C MET A 287 14.18 -1.18 -20.18
N LYS A 288 14.48 0.04 -20.64
CA LYS A 288 13.71 1.24 -20.24
C LYS A 288 12.25 1.16 -20.71
N LYS A 289 11.99 0.54 -21.86
CA LYS A 289 10.63 0.29 -22.36
C LYS A 289 9.87 -0.71 -21.47
N MET A 290 10.53 -1.78 -21.03
CA MET A 290 9.96 -2.75 -20.07
C MET A 290 9.69 -2.08 -18.71
N GLU A 291 10.61 -1.24 -18.23
CA GLU A 291 10.42 -0.41 -17.02
C GLU A 291 9.20 0.50 -17.15
N LYS A 292 9.04 1.17 -18.29
CA LYS A 292 7.88 2.03 -18.54
C LYS A 292 6.56 1.27 -18.58
N ARG A 293 6.52 0.08 -19.19
CA ARG A 293 5.34 -0.80 -19.14
C ARG A 293 5.05 -1.26 -17.72
N ALA A 294 6.06 -1.71 -16.98
CA ALA A 294 5.90 -2.14 -15.59
C ALA A 294 5.34 -1.02 -14.71
N ALA A 295 5.84 0.22 -14.87
CA ALA A 295 5.30 1.39 -14.20
C ALA A 295 3.82 1.64 -14.58
N GLY A 296 3.47 1.47 -15.86
CA GLY A 296 2.08 1.55 -16.35
C GLY A 296 1.16 0.49 -15.73
N ILE A 297 1.60 -0.76 -15.67
CA ILE A 297 0.84 -1.85 -15.07
C ILE A 297 0.63 -1.62 -13.57
N VAL A 298 1.67 -1.23 -12.85
CA VAL A 298 1.57 -1.01 -11.41
C VAL A 298 0.75 0.24 -11.10
N HIS A 299 0.85 1.27 -11.92
CA HIS A 299 -0.01 2.45 -11.85
C HIS A 299 -1.48 2.04 -12.01
N GLU A 300 -1.80 1.26 -13.05
CA GLU A 300 -3.16 0.74 -13.26
C GLU A 300 -3.63 -0.11 -12.07
N PHE A 301 -2.82 -1.05 -11.61
CA PHE A 301 -3.14 -1.89 -10.44
C PHE A 301 -3.49 -1.06 -9.21
N LEU A 302 -2.66 -0.06 -8.87
CA LEU A 302 -2.93 0.84 -7.75
C LEU A 302 -4.20 1.65 -8.00
N SER A 303 -4.43 2.08 -9.24
CA SER A 303 -5.64 2.81 -9.63
C SER A 303 -6.91 1.97 -9.49
N LEU A 304 -6.84 0.64 -9.56
CA LEU A 304 -7.99 -0.23 -9.32
C LEU A 304 -8.33 -0.41 -7.83
N THR A 305 -7.38 -0.14 -6.93
CA THR A 305 -7.63 -0.25 -5.48
C THR A 305 -8.54 0.88 -4.97
N VAL A 306 -9.26 0.60 -3.88
CA VAL A 306 -10.16 1.53 -3.20
C VAL A 306 -9.41 2.75 -2.69
N GLU A 307 -8.25 2.54 -2.07
CA GLU A 307 -7.46 3.60 -1.44
C GLU A 307 -6.28 4.07 -2.29
N LYS A 308 -6.06 3.53 -3.49
CA LYS A 308 -4.90 3.89 -4.34
C LYS A 308 -3.54 3.61 -3.66
N MET A 309 -3.53 2.58 -2.83
CA MET A 309 -2.36 2.11 -2.08
C MET A 309 -2.46 0.60 -1.81
N VAL A 310 -1.31 -0.05 -1.62
CA VAL A 310 -1.22 -1.48 -1.29
C VAL A 310 0.11 -1.79 -0.59
N GLU A 311 0.17 -2.89 0.16
CA GLU A 311 1.45 -3.43 0.65
C GLU A 311 2.31 -3.95 -0.52
N VAL A 312 3.62 -3.67 -0.48
CA VAL A 312 4.57 -4.07 -1.54
C VAL A 312 4.62 -5.58 -1.70
N GLU A 313 4.53 -6.33 -0.60
CA GLU A 313 4.57 -7.79 -0.59
C GLU A 313 3.34 -8.38 -1.28
N LYS A 314 2.18 -7.71 -1.20
CA LYS A 314 0.93 -8.16 -1.85
C LYS A 314 1.00 -7.98 -3.37
N ILE A 315 1.38 -6.80 -3.86
CA ILE A 315 1.55 -6.56 -5.30
C ILE A 315 2.67 -7.42 -5.91
N SER A 316 3.70 -7.74 -5.11
CA SER A 316 4.79 -8.62 -5.56
C SER A 316 4.35 -10.02 -5.98
N GLN A 317 3.20 -10.50 -5.48
CA GLN A 317 2.63 -11.79 -5.88
C GLN A 317 2.12 -11.81 -7.32
N PHE A 318 1.76 -10.65 -7.86
CA PHE A 318 1.27 -10.50 -9.23
C PHE A 318 2.39 -10.33 -10.25
N ARG A 319 3.63 -10.07 -9.81
CA ARG A 319 4.79 -9.79 -10.66
C ARG A 319 4.95 -10.75 -11.84
N LYS A 320 4.90 -12.06 -11.57
CA LYS A 320 5.06 -13.10 -12.60
C LYS A 320 3.90 -13.12 -13.59
N TRP A 321 2.68 -12.91 -13.10
CA TRP A 321 1.46 -12.96 -13.90
C TRP A 321 1.29 -11.74 -14.81
N PHE A 322 1.91 -10.62 -14.46
CA PHE A 322 1.95 -9.42 -15.26
C PHE A 322 3.23 -9.29 -16.10
N GLU A 323 4.08 -10.33 -16.16
CA GLU A 323 5.36 -10.34 -16.87
C GLU A 323 6.30 -9.18 -16.47
N ILE A 324 6.29 -8.80 -15.19
CA ILE A 324 7.17 -7.76 -14.65
C ILE A 324 8.50 -8.39 -14.25
N ASP A 325 9.50 -8.27 -15.11
CA ASP A 325 10.84 -8.80 -14.85
C ASP A 325 11.66 -7.96 -13.86
N LEU A 326 11.14 -6.82 -13.41
CA LEU A 326 11.83 -5.88 -12.51
C LEU A 326 11.50 -6.13 -11.03
N ASN A 327 12.42 -5.75 -10.14
CA ASN A 327 12.11 -5.68 -8.72
C ASN A 327 11.10 -4.55 -8.48
N ILE A 328 9.91 -4.90 -7.98
CA ILE A 328 8.83 -3.94 -7.75
C ILE A 328 9.23 -2.84 -6.76
N ARG A 329 10.05 -3.17 -5.74
CA ARG A 329 10.51 -2.16 -4.78
C ARG A 329 11.42 -1.13 -5.45
N ASP A 330 12.36 -1.60 -6.28
CA ASP A 330 13.28 -0.72 -6.99
C ASP A 330 12.51 0.15 -8.01
N LEU A 331 11.49 -0.41 -8.68
CA LEU A 331 10.58 0.33 -9.56
C LEU A 331 9.91 1.51 -8.83
N PHE A 332 9.47 1.32 -7.58
CA PHE A 332 8.89 2.41 -6.79
C PHE A 332 9.89 3.50 -6.43
N LEU A 333 11.12 3.10 -6.09
CA LEU A 333 12.19 4.03 -5.71
C LEU A 333 12.75 4.79 -6.91
N ASP A 334 12.76 4.18 -8.09
CA ASP A 334 13.20 4.81 -9.35
C ASP A 334 12.18 5.84 -9.87
N HIS A 335 10.92 5.73 -9.46
CA HIS A 335 9.83 6.61 -9.88
C HIS A 335 9.13 7.34 -8.71
N PRO A 336 9.87 8.14 -7.91
CA PRO A 336 9.32 8.80 -6.73
C PRO A 336 8.36 9.96 -7.06
N GLY A 337 8.20 10.32 -8.34
CA GLY A 337 7.20 11.30 -8.79
C GLY A 337 5.80 10.69 -8.99
N MET A 338 5.72 9.38 -9.24
CA MET A 338 4.46 8.66 -9.42
C MET A 338 4.07 7.90 -8.15
N PHE A 339 5.07 7.29 -7.50
CA PHE A 339 4.85 6.42 -6.35
C PHE A 339 5.50 6.99 -5.10
N TYR A 340 4.91 6.69 -3.95
CA TYR A 340 5.54 6.90 -2.66
C TYR A 340 5.62 5.58 -1.90
N LEU A 341 6.81 5.25 -1.39
CA LEU A 341 7.04 4.07 -0.55
C LEU A 341 7.16 4.49 0.92
N SER A 342 6.16 4.15 1.72
CA SER A 342 6.20 4.30 3.17
C SER A 342 6.83 3.06 3.81
N THR A 343 7.67 3.31 4.82
CA THR A 343 8.23 2.24 5.68
C THR A 343 7.65 2.26 7.08
N LYS A 344 6.55 3.00 7.29
CA LYS A 344 5.89 3.08 8.58
C LYS A 344 5.04 1.85 8.85
N GLY A 345 5.30 1.22 9.99
CA GLY A 345 4.69 -0.05 10.36
C GLY A 345 5.52 -1.23 9.85
N LYS A 346 5.00 -2.44 10.04
CA LYS A 346 5.76 -3.68 9.80
C LYS A 346 5.99 -3.98 8.31
N ARG A 347 5.10 -3.52 7.44
CA ARG A 347 5.11 -3.80 6.00
C ARG A 347 5.22 -2.49 5.23
N HIS A 348 5.90 -2.56 4.10
CA HIS A 348 6.04 -1.38 3.25
C HIS A 348 4.76 -1.16 2.46
N THR A 349 4.26 0.07 2.46
CA THR A 349 3.05 0.44 1.72
C THR A 349 3.41 1.41 0.62
N VAL A 350 2.99 1.10 -0.61
CA VAL A 350 3.14 1.99 -1.75
C VAL A 350 1.85 2.75 -1.99
N PHE A 351 1.98 4.03 -2.35
CA PHE A 351 0.90 4.96 -2.68
C PHE A 351 1.06 5.46 -4.10
N LEU A 352 -0.07 5.64 -4.78
CA LEU A 352 -0.14 6.40 -6.03
C LEU A 352 -0.24 7.90 -5.72
N ARG A 353 0.84 8.66 -5.94
CA ARG A 353 0.94 10.06 -5.47
C ARG A 353 -0.12 10.98 -6.05
N GLU A 354 -0.41 10.82 -7.33
CA GLU A 354 -1.39 11.67 -8.02
C GLU A 354 -2.81 11.55 -7.49
N ALA A 355 -3.12 10.47 -6.76
CA ALA A 355 -4.44 10.23 -6.21
C ALA A 355 -4.67 10.90 -4.85
N TYR A 356 -3.63 11.49 -4.26
CA TYR A 356 -3.68 12.07 -2.92
C TYR A 356 -3.38 13.56 -2.91
N GLU A 357 -4.15 14.27 -2.09
CA GLU A 357 -3.89 15.65 -1.72
C GLU A 357 -4.03 15.78 -0.20
N ARG A 358 -3.02 16.35 0.47
CA ARG A 358 -2.99 16.56 1.94
C ARG A 358 -3.31 15.30 2.77
N GLY A 359 -2.97 14.12 2.26
CA GLY A 359 -3.19 12.84 2.93
C GLY A 359 -4.63 12.31 2.85
N CYS A 360 -5.42 12.85 1.92
CA CYS A 360 -6.77 12.39 1.56
C CYS A 360 -6.81 12.04 0.07
N LEU A 361 -7.71 11.14 -0.32
CA LEU A 361 -7.95 10.87 -1.74
C LEU A 361 -8.60 12.07 -2.44
N ILE A 362 -8.12 12.39 -3.64
CA ILE A 362 -8.68 13.46 -4.49
C ILE A 362 -10.07 13.07 -4.98
N GLN A 363 -10.23 11.82 -5.44
CA GLN A 363 -11.50 11.26 -5.84
C GLN A 363 -11.93 10.19 -4.82
N PRO A 364 -12.65 10.58 -3.76
CA PRO A 364 -13.12 9.63 -2.75
C PRO A 364 -14.18 8.69 -3.32
N ASN A 365 -14.35 7.55 -2.67
CA ASN A 365 -15.41 6.60 -2.96
C ASN A 365 -16.09 6.18 -1.64
N PRO A 366 -17.33 5.64 -1.68
CA PRO A 366 -18.10 5.34 -0.46
C PRO A 366 -17.38 4.41 0.52
N VAL A 367 -16.63 3.42 0.02
CA VAL A 367 -15.86 2.49 0.87
C VAL A 367 -14.71 3.23 1.57
N TYR A 368 -13.96 4.05 0.84
CA TYR A 368 -12.92 4.89 1.43
C TYR A 368 -13.48 5.85 2.48
N GLU A 369 -14.63 6.47 2.24
CA GLU A 369 -15.25 7.38 3.20
C GLU A 369 -15.64 6.68 4.50
N ALA A 370 -16.18 5.47 4.42
CA ALA A 370 -16.47 4.65 5.60
C ALA A 370 -15.20 4.30 6.38
N ARG A 371 -14.15 3.81 5.70
CA ARG A 371 -12.84 3.53 6.31
C ARG A 371 -12.21 4.77 6.94
N ARG A 372 -12.40 5.94 6.32
CA ARG A 372 -11.90 7.21 6.84
C ARG A 372 -12.61 7.61 8.13
N LYS A 373 -13.91 7.33 8.29
CA LYS A 373 -14.64 7.53 9.55
C LYS A 373 -14.05 6.69 10.67
N LEU A 374 -13.71 5.42 10.41
CA LEU A 374 -13.05 4.57 11.40
C LEU A 374 -11.66 5.10 11.76
N LEU A 375 -10.86 5.50 10.76
CA LEU A 375 -9.56 6.12 10.98
C LEU A 375 -9.65 7.42 11.80
N ASN A 376 -10.74 8.18 11.67
CA ASN A 376 -10.98 9.35 12.51
C ASN A 376 -11.18 8.98 13.99
N LEU A 377 -11.89 7.88 14.29
CA LEU A 377 -11.99 7.37 15.67
C LEU A 377 -10.63 6.94 16.22
N VAL A 378 -9.80 6.30 15.39
CA VAL A 378 -8.40 5.96 15.74
C VAL A 378 -7.61 7.23 16.03
N ASN A 379 -7.78 8.27 15.20
CA ASN A 379 -7.11 9.55 15.39
C ASN A 379 -7.56 10.25 16.67
N MET A 380 -8.84 10.15 17.04
CA MET A 380 -9.34 10.71 18.31
C MET A 380 -8.64 10.07 19.51
N GLY A 381 -8.41 8.76 19.48
CA GLY A 381 -7.79 8.05 20.60
C GLY A 381 -8.60 8.27 21.89
N ARG A 382 -7.95 8.76 22.96
CA ARG A 382 -8.61 9.12 24.22
C ARG A 382 -9.19 10.55 24.25
N ARG A 383 -8.96 11.36 23.20
CA ARG A 383 -9.41 12.76 23.17
C ARG A 383 -10.94 12.83 23.20
N GLY A 384 -11.48 13.77 23.98
CA GLY A 384 -12.92 13.94 24.16
C GLY A 384 -13.55 13.10 25.29
N MET A 385 -12.87 12.05 25.80
CA MET A 385 -13.37 11.26 26.94
C MET A 385 -13.18 11.95 28.30
N LEU A 386 -12.06 12.65 28.48
CA LEU A 386 -11.77 13.39 29.72
C LEU A 386 -12.79 14.51 30.02
N ARG A 387 -13.38 15.12 28.98
CA ARG A 387 -14.44 16.13 29.14
C ARG A 387 -15.78 15.55 29.62
N ARG A 388 -16.08 14.27 29.34
CA ARG A 388 -17.33 13.62 29.78
C ARG A 388 -17.26 13.26 31.26
N ASN A 389 -16.10 12.79 31.72
CA ASN A 389 -15.84 12.55 33.14
C ASN A 389 -15.74 13.85 33.95
N ALA A 390 -15.25 14.94 33.36
CA ALA A 390 -15.30 16.27 33.99
C ALA A 390 -16.75 16.79 34.09
N LYS A 391 -17.63 16.56 33.11
CA LYS A 391 -19.06 16.92 33.23
C LYS A 391 -19.82 16.09 34.26
N LEU A 392 -19.43 14.83 34.50
CA LEU A 392 -19.99 14.00 35.56
C LEU A 392 -19.43 14.34 36.95
N LYS A 393 -18.20 14.89 37.02
CA LYS A 393 -17.61 15.38 38.28
C LYS A 393 -17.98 16.83 38.62
N ASN A 394 -18.30 17.67 37.63
CA ASN A 394 -18.60 19.09 37.83
C ASN A 394 -20.04 19.41 38.29
N VAL A 395 -20.77 18.43 38.85
CA VAL A 395 -21.92 18.72 39.74
C VAL A 395 -21.44 19.02 41.17
N GLY A 396 -20.15 18.91 41.46
CA GLY A 396 -19.54 19.40 42.70
C GLY A 396 -18.23 20.12 42.45
N GLN A 397 -18.26 21.44 42.60
CA GLN A 397 -17.13 22.35 42.83
C GLN A 397 -16.31 22.83 41.61
N SER A 398 -16.01 24.12 41.71
CA SER A 398 -15.41 25.03 40.75
C SER A 398 -13.92 25.19 40.94
N GLU A 399 -13.28 25.66 39.86
CA GLU A 399 -11.96 26.33 39.75
C GLU A 399 -10.68 25.50 39.85
N GLY A 400 -9.73 25.80 38.94
CA GLY A 400 -8.31 25.53 39.14
C GLY A 400 -7.54 24.90 37.99
N ASP A 401 -7.18 25.74 37.02
CA ASP A 401 -5.92 25.76 36.25
C ASP A 401 -5.56 24.65 35.25
N GLY A 402 -5.05 25.11 34.10
CA GLY A 402 -4.72 24.30 32.93
C GLY A 402 -3.22 24.03 32.84
N LEU A 403 -2.88 22.76 32.64
CA LEU A 403 -1.56 22.35 32.15
C LEU A 403 -1.76 21.34 31.02
N GLU A 404 -1.38 21.75 29.81
CA GLU A 404 -1.25 20.86 28.66
C GLU A 404 0.03 20.03 28.82
N GLU A 405 -0.09 18.80 29.34
CA GLU A 405 0.97 17.81 29.23
C GLU A 405 1.03 17.26 27.80
N VAL A 406 1.99 17.76 27.04
CA VAL A 406 2.42 17.17 25.77
C VAL A 406 3.29 15.95 26.10
N GLU A 407 2.66 14.80 26.32
CA GLU A 407 3.40 13.53 26.38
C GLU A 407 3.83 13.13 24.96
N ASN A 408 5.11 13.37 24.67
CA ASN A 408 5.79 12.94 23.46
C ASN A 408 6.07 11.43 23.58
N TYR A 409 5.23 10.60 22.94
CA TYR A 409 5.48 9.15 22.84
C TYR A 409 6.32 8.87 21.61
N GLU A 410 7.64 8.85 21.80
CA GLU A 410 8.56 8.23 20.84
C GLU A 410 8.43 6.71 20.96
N ASP A 411 7.80 6.09 19.96
CA ASP A 411 7.86 4.63 19.77
C ASP A 411 9.27 4.32 19.24
N GLU A 412 10.21 3.95 20.12
CA GLU A 412 11.44 3.27 19.71
C GLU A 412 11.09 1.83 19.29
N GLU A 413 10.99 1.59 17.98
CA GLU A 413 11.02 0.25 17.39
C GLU A 413 12.49 -0.17 17.26
N LEU A 414 12.92 -1.16 18.06
CA LEU A 414 14.16 -1.89 17.84
C LEU A 414 14.01 -2.76 16.59
N GLU A 415 14.79 -2.47 15.56
CA GLU A 415 14.94 -3.31 14.36
C GLU A 415 15.71 -4.59 14.74
N GLU A 416 15.01 -5.70 14.94
CA GLU A 416 15.62 -7.04 14.89
C GLU A 416 15.75 -7.44 13.42
N ALA A 417 16.98 -7.37 12.91
CA ALA A 417 17.36 -7.94 11.63
C ALA A 417 17.59 -9.45 11.83
N GLU A 418 16.62 -10.28 11.45
CA GLU A 418 16.87 -11.72 11.29
C GLU A 418 17.67 -11.95 10.01
N SER A 419 18.96 -12.21 10.19
CA SER A 419 19.79 -12.98 9.29
C SER A 419 19.33 -14.44 9.31
N ASN A 420 18.78 -14.94 8.22
CA ASN A 420 18.76 -16.38 7.93
C ASN A 420 19.40 -16.58 6.55
N GLU A 421 20.71 -16.76 6.58
CA GLU A 421 21.45 -17.55 5.60
C GLU A 421 21.44 -19.02 6.08
N GLU A 422 21.44 -19.95 5.11
CA GLU A 422 21.62 -21.42 5.22
C GLU A 422 20.38 -22.18 5.75
N ASP A 423 19.76 -23.14 5.05
CA ASP A 423 20.19 -24.08 3.99
C ASP A 423 19.27 -24.10 2.74
#